data_AF-A0A6I4ME00-F1
#
_entry.id   AF-A0A6I4ME00-F1
#
_cell.length_a   1.000
_cell.length_b   1.000
_cell.length_c   1.000
_cell.angle_alpha   90.00
_cell.angle_beta   90.00
_cell.angle_gamma   90.00
#
_symmetry.space_group_name_H-M   'P 1'
#
loop_
_entity.id
_entity.type
_entity.pdbx_description
1 polymer ?
#
loop_
_entity_poly.entity_id
_entity_poly.type
_entity_poly.pdbx_seq_one_letter_code
_entity_poly.pdbx_strand_id
1 'polypeptide(L)' 'MAEVGLLVSRAGLPLSAAELAELAASYPLQQAGVDALYAVPEARYADPALRFRADARMTDWTAA' A
#
# COMPACT_ATOMS: atom_id res chain seq x y z
N MET A 1 17.89 -0.71 -3.63
CA MET A 1 17.67 -0.88 -5.09
C MET A 1 17.26 -2.31 -5.48
N ALA A 2 18.02 -3.34 -5.08
CA ALA A 2 17.72 -4.73 -5.45
C ALA A 2 16.30 -5.21 -5.08
N GLU A 3 15.79 -4.81 -3.91
CA GLU A 3 14.45 -5.19 -3.44
C GLU A 3 13.32 -4.58 -4.29
N VAL A 4 13.37 -3.27 -4.54
CA VAL A 4 12.38 -2.57 -5.38
C VAL A 4 12.39 -3.11 -6.82
N GLY A 5 13.58 -3.41 -7.37
CA GLY A 5 13.71 -4.02 -8.69
C GLY A 5 13.06 -5.41 -8.76
N LEU A 6 13.19 -6.22 -7.71
CA LEU A 6 12.54 -7.53 -7.61
C LEU A 6 11.01 -7.41 -7.55
N LEU A 7 10.49 -6.47 -6.75
CA LEU A 7 9.04 -6.23 -6.63
C LEU A 7 8.42 -5.82 -7.97
N VAL A 8 9.03 -4.86 -8.65
CA VAL A 8 8.60 -4.37 -9.97
C VAL A 8 8.65 -5.49 -11.01
N SER A 9 9.72 -6.29 -11.02
CA SER A 9 9.85 -7.44 -11.91
C SER A 9 8.73 -8.47 -11.68
N ARG A 10 8.41 -8.78 -10.42
CA ARG A 10 7.31 -9.69 -10.07
C ARG A 10 5.93 -9.15 -10.44
N ALA A 11 5.76 -7.83 -10.40
CA ALA A 11 4.55 -7.16 -10.86
C ALA A 11 4.44 -7.09 -12.40
N GLY A 12 5.47 -7.51 -13.14
CA GLY A 12 5.48 -7.46 -14.60
C GLY A 12 5.55 -6.03 -15.16
N LEU A 13 6.07 -5.08 -14.37
CA LEU A 13 6.15 -3.68 -14.75
C LEU A 13 7.47 -3.38 -15.48
N PRO A 14 7.44 -2.92 -16.75
CA PRO A 14 8.65 -2.68 -17.52
C PRO A 14 9.21 -1.28 -17.27
N LEU A 15 9.80 -1.06 -16.10
CA LEU A 15 10.44 0.22 -15.78
C LEU A 15 11.82 0.35 -16.44
N SER A 16 12.12 1.55 -16.92
CA SER A 16 13.47 1.97 -17.28
C SER A 16 14.36 2.06 -16.03
N ALA A 17 15.67 2.11 -16.24
CA ALA A 17 16.64 2.26 -15.15
C ALA A 17 16.44 3.57 -14.35
N ALA A 18 16.02 4.65 -15.03
CA ALA A 18 15.77 5.94 -14.39
C ALA A 18 14.53 5.89 -13.49
N GLU A 19 13.42 5.33 -13.97
CA GLU A 19 12.20 5.15 -13.19
C GLU A 19 12.43 4.23 -11.98
N LEU A 20 13.21 3.16 -12.17
CA LEU A 20 13.58 2.27 -11.06
C LEU A 20 14.43 3.00 -10.00
N ALA A 21 15.36 3.87 -10.42
CA ALA A 21 16.18 4.67 -9.53
C ALA A 21 15.34 5.63 -8.70
N GLU A 22 14.41 6.35 -9.33
CA GLU A 22 13.50 7.27 -8.65
C GLU A 22 12.55 6.53 -7.69
N LEU A 23 11.99 5.40 -8.13
CA LEU A 23 11.12 4.59 -7.28
C LEU A 23 11.88 4.07 -6.06
N ALA A 24 13.10 3.56 -6.23
CA ALA A 24 13.86 3.07 -5.07
C ALA A 24 14.32 4.20 -4.14
N ALA A 25 14.54 5.41 -4.65
CA ALA A 25 14.85 6.58 -3.83
C ALA A 25 13.65 7.01 -2.97
N SER A 26 12.43 6.91 -3.52
CA SER A 26 11.18 7.28 -2.82
C SER A 26 10.58 6.16 -1.97
N TYR A 27 10.92 4.90 -2.24
CA TYR A 27 10.35 3.72 -1.56
C TYR A 27 10.46 3.75 -0.02
N PRO A 28 11.57 4.20 0.61
CA PRO A 28 11.65 4.24 2.08
C PRO A 28 10.56 5.10 2.73
N LEU A 29 10.17 6.21 2.09
CA LEU A 29 9.09 7.07 2.57
C LEU A 29 7.74 6.34 2.49
N GLN A 30 7.49 5.63 1.39
CA GLN A 30 6.26 4.86 1.19
C GLN A 30 6.17 3.71 2.19
N GLN A 31 7.27 2.99 2.40
CA GLN A 31 7.36 1.91 3.39
C GLN A 31 7.05 2.43 4.80
N ALA A 32 7.68 3.53 5.23
CA ALA A 32 7.40 4.12 6.52
C ALA A 32 5.93 4.57 6.67
N GLY A 33 5.33 5.11 5.61
CA GLY A 33 3.91 5.46 5.59
C GLY A 33 3.00 4.24 5.75
N VAL A 34 3.29 3.14 5.05
CA VAL A 34 2.56 1.86 5.18
C VAL A 34 2.71 1.30 6.59
N ASP A 35 3.91 1.28 7.14
CA ASP A 35 4.18 0.78 8.49
C ASP A 35 3.40 1.59 9.55
N ALA A 36 3.31 2.93 9.37
CA ALA A 36 2.55 3.80 10.24
C ALA A 36 1.04 3.48 10.25
N LEU A 37 0.46 3.07 9.11
CA LEU A 37 -0.94 2.63 9.04
C LEU A 37 -1.21 1.39 9.89
N TYR A 38 -0.22 0.49 10.03
CA TYR A 38 -0.32 -0.73 10.83
C TYR A 38 0.10 -0.54 12.30
N ALA A 39 0.70 0.60 12.64
CA ALA A 39 1.13 0.94 13.99
C ALA A 39 -0.02 1.35 14.92
N VAL A 40 -1.18 1.70 14.38
CA VAL A 40 -2.39 2.04 15.14
C VAL A 40 -3.20 0.75 15.36
N PRO A 41 -3.27 0.19 16.59
CA PRO A 41 -3.97 -1.06 16.87
C PRO A 41 -5.44 -1.05 16.43
N GLU A 42 -6.10 0.10 16.55
CA GLU A 42 -7.49 0.32 16.17
C GLU A 42 -7.67 0.46 14.64
N ALA A 43 -6.62 0.82 13.91
CA ALA A 43 -6.63 0.85 12.44
C ALA A 43 -6.36 -0.53 11.83
N ARG A 44 -5.95 -1.52 12.63
CA ARG A 44 -6.02 -2.91 12.20
C ARG A 44 -7.47 -3.27 12.05
N TYR A 45 -7.88 -3.45 10.79
CA TYR A 45 -9.20 -3.93 10.43
C TYR A 45 -9.60 -5.12 11.31
N ALA A 46 -10.54 -4.89 12.25
CA ALA A 46 -11.12 -5.96 13.06
C ALA A 46 -11.83 -7.00 12.16
N ASP A 47 -12.32 -6.55 10.99
CA ASP A 47 -12.78 -7.35 9.88
C ASP A 47 -12.01 -6.91 8.62
N PRO A 48 -11.16 -7.76 8.00
CA PRO A 48 -10.41 -7.37 6.82
C PRO A 48 -11.35 -6.81 5.77
N ALA A 49 -11.06 -5.61 5.25
CA ALA A 49 -11.83 -4.98 4.17
C ALA A 49 -11.95 -5.84 2.89
N LEU A 50 -11.27 -6.98 2.85
CA LEU A 50 -11.33 -8.01 1.82
C LEU A 50 -12.52 -8.97 1.95
N ARG A 51 -13.26 -8.96 3.07
CA ARG A 51 -14.51 -9.73 3.17
C ARG A 51 -15.60 -8.99 2.42
N PHE A 52 -15.92 -9.48 1.22
CA PHE A 52 -17.11 -9.03 0.53
C PHE A 52 -18.35 -9.34 1.37
N ARG A 53 -19.08 -8.29 1.74
CA ARG A 53 -20.35 -8.36 2.46
C ARG A 53 -21.41 -7.74 1.57
N ALA A 54 -22.27 -8.58 0.98
CA ALA A 54 -23.29 -8.12 0.03
C ALA A 54 -24.27 -7.09 0.63
N ASP A 55 -24.41 -7.12 1.95
CA ASP A 55 -25.25 -6.22 2.75
C ASP A 55 -24.49 -5.00 3.29
N ALA A 56 -23.16 -4.92 3.16
CA ALA A 56 -22.40 -3.78 3.67
C ALA A 56 -22.89 -2.47 3.03
N ARG A 57 -23.03 -1.45 3.86
CA ARG A 57 -23.31 -0.08 3.47
C ARG A 57 -22.17 0.77 4.02
N MET A 58 -21.49 1.51 3.15
CA MET A 58 -20.52 2.50 3.58
C MET A 58 -21.29 3.74 4.06
N THR A 59 -21.02 4.19 5.27
CA THR A 59 -21.38 5.53 5.71
C THR A 59 -20.38 6.51 5.12
N ASP A 60 -20.83 7.65 4.62
CA ASP A 60 -19.92 8.68 4.12
C ASP A 60 -19.01 9.14 5.25
N TRP A 61 -17.70 9.13 4.99
CA TRP A 61 -16.68 9.51 5.97
C TRP A 61 -16.71 11.01 6.30
N THR A 62 -17.40 11.82 5.48
CA THR A 62 -17.64 13.25 5.72
C THR A 62 -18.96 13.54 6.44
N ALA A 63 -19.78 12.53 6.72
CA ALA A 63 -21.07 12.71 7.38
C ALA A 63 -20.97 12.83 8.92
N ALA A 64 -19.77 13.06 9.47
CA ALA A 64 -19.50 13.22 10.90
C ALA A 64 -19.19 14.67 11.26
#